data_AF-A0A1H7MYQ8-F1
#
_entry.id   AF-A0A1H7MYQ8-F1
#
_cell.length_a   1.000
_cell.length_b   1.000
_cell.length_c   1.000
_cell.angle_alpha   90.00
_cell.angle_beta   90.00
_cell.angle_gamma   90.00
#
_symmetry.space_group_name_H-M   'P 1'
#
loop_
_entity.id
_entity.type
_entity.pdbx_description
1 polymer ?
#
loop_
_entity_poly.entity_id
_entity_poly.type
_entity_poly.pdbx_seq_one_letter_code
_entity_poly.pdbx_strand_id
1 'polypeptide(L)'
;MIIETLNLIGSCHSGKVGAIAFKYIKDNFTIFKSDTLLEESLRYYLKFDGTLSLADCTAIHTMKENNIFEIVSFDDDFDKVGGILRIC
;
A
#
# COMPACT_ATOMS: atom_id res chain seq x y z
N MET A 1 -1.87 -0.31 2.55
CA MET A 1 -1.30 -1.64 2.88
C MET A 1 -2.08 -2.31 3.98
N ILE A 2 -2.51 -3.56 3.78
CA ILE A 2 -3.32 -4.26 4.78
C ILE A 2 -2.57 -4.45 6.10
N ILE A 3 -1.28 -4.79 6.05
CA ILE A 3 -0.48 -5.07 7.26
C ILE A 3 -0.41 -3.85 8.17
N GLU A 4 -0.02 -2.69 7.65
CA GLU A 4 0.08 -1.45 8.43
C GLU A 4 -1.28 -0.99 8.93
N THR A 5 -2.32 -1.02 8.08
CA THR A 5 -3.68 -0.67 8.49
C THR A 5 -4.16 -1.54 9.65
N LEU A 6 -3.93 -2.85 9.61
CA LEU A 6 -4.33 -3.75 10.69
C LEU A 6 -3.54 -3.53 11.98
N ASN A 7 -2.23 -3.31 11.86
CA ASN A 7 -1.38 -3.01 13.02
C ASN A 7 -1.79 -1.70 13.69
N LEU A 8 -2.10 -0.66 12.92
CA LEU A 8 -2.54 0.63 13.43
C LEU A 8 -3.94 0.54 14.09
N ILE A 9 -4.89 -0.13 13.44
CA ILE A 9 -6.22 -0.34 14.04
C ILE A 9 -6.09 -1.15 15.35
N GLY A 10 -5.25 -2.18 15.35
CA GLY A 10 -5.00 -3.02 16.51
C GLY A 10 -4.36 -2.24 17.68
N SER A 11 -3.41 -1.35 17.39
CA SER A 11 -2.72 -0.54 18.40
C SER A 11 -3.61 0.57 18.98
N CYS A 12 -4.45 1.20 18.16
CA CYS A 12 -5.39 2.23 18.61
C CYS A 12 -6.61 1.65 19.36
N HIS A 13 -6.99 0.40 19.06
CA HIS A 13 -8.18 -0.23 19.63
C HIS A 13 -7.84 -1.60 20.24
N SER A 14 -8.02 -2.67 19.47
CA SER A 14 -7.73 -4.04 19.90
C SER A 14 -7.58 -4.97 18.70
N GLY A 15 -6.93 -6.12 18.91
CA GLY A 15 -6.82 -7.16 17.88
C GLY A 15 -8.16 -7.69 17.38
N LYS A 16 -9.23 -7.65 18.20
CA LYS A 16 -10.59 -8.04 17.78
C LYS A 16 -11.13 -7.07 16.71
N VAL A 17 -10.93 -5.77 16.91
CA VAL A 17 -11.35 -4.74 15.94
C VAL A 17 -10.53 -4.87 14.66
N GLY A 18 -9.22 -5.12 14.77
CA GLY A 18 -8.36 -5.44 13.62
C GLY A 18 -8.88 -6.63 12.82
N ALA A 19 -9.27 -7.72 13.46
CA ALA A 19 -9.83 -8.91 12.78
C ALA A 19 -11.15 -8.59 12.04
N ILE A 20 -12.01 -7.77 12.63
CA ILE A 20 -13.26 -7.31 11.98
C ILE A 20 -12.93 -6.46 10.74
N ALA A 21 -11.98 -5.52 10.86
CA ALA A 21 -11.54 -4.69 9.74
C ALA A 21 -10.94 -5.53 8.61
N PHE A 22 -10.10 -6.52 8.93
CA PHE A 22 -9.54 -7.43 7.92
C PHE A 22 -10.63 -8.19 7.17
N LYS A 23 -11.63 -8.71 7.89
CA LYS A 23 -12.76 -9.40 7.27
C LYS A 23 -13.51 -8.47 6.32
N TYR A 24 -13.82 -7.25 6.75
CA TYR A 24 -14.47 -6.25 5.90
C TYR A 24 -13.66 -5.94 4.63
N ILE A 25 -12.34 -5.74 4.76
CA ILE A 25 -11.46 -5.49 3.62
C ILE A 25 -11.51 -6.67 2.64
N LYS A 26 -11.37 -7.90 3.14
CA LYS A 26 -11.38 -9.11 2.33
C LYS A 26 -12.70 -9.34 1.59
N ASP A 27 -13.82 -8.99 2.23
CA ASP A 27 -15.16 -9.22 1.68
C ASP A 27 -15.56 -8.17 0.63
N ASN A 28 -14.93 -6.98 0.62
CA ASN A 28 -15.35 -5.85 -0.23
C ASN A 28 -14.29 -5.37 -1.24
N PHE A 29 -13.03 -5.80 -1.12
CA PHE A 29 -11.94 -5.31 -1.95
C PHE A 29 -11.10 -6.43 -2.55
N THR A 30 -10.56 -6.19 -3.75
CA THR A 30 -9.55 -7.06 -4.35
C THR A 30 -8.22 -6.88 -3.65
N ILE A 31 -7.67 -7.98 -3.12
CA ILE A 31 -6.35 -7.99 -2.48
C ILE A 31 -5.33 -8.53 -3.49
N PHE A 32 -4.44 -7.65 -3.95
CA PHE A 32 -3.33 -8.03 -4.80
C PHE A 32 -2.22 -8.69 -3.99
N LYS A 33 -1.65 -9.77 -4.54
CA LYS A 33 -0.52 -10.51 -3.98
C LYS A 33 0.44 -10.83 -5.13
N SER A 34 1.73 -10.76 -4.87
CA SER A 34 2.78 -11.16 -5.80
C SER A 34 3.95 -11.76 -5.01
N ASP A 35 4.50 -12.86 -5.51
CA ASP A 35 5.65 -13.54 -4.90
C ASP A 35 6.96 -12.76 -5.10
N THR A 36 7.03 -11.93 -6.15
CA THR A 36 8.19 -11.06 -6.47
C THR A 36 8.03 -9.64 -5.92
N LEU A 37 6.95 -9.38 -5.17
CA LEU A 37 6.57 -8.04 -4.73
C LEU A 37 7.70 -7.30 -4.03
N LEU A 38 8.39 -7.96 -3.08
CA LEU A 38 9.44 -7.30 -2.29
C LEU A 38 10.69 -6.97 -3.12
N GLU A 39 11.10 -7.88 -4.00
CA GLU A 39 12.29 -7.73 -4.83
C GLU A 39 12.12 -6.58 -5.84
N GLU A 40 10.95 -6.52 -6.47
CA GLU A 40 10.64 -5.45 -7.42
C GLU A 40 10.35 -4.11 -6.73
N SER A 41 9.74 -4.14 -5.54
CA SER A 41 9.55 -2.93 -4.73
C SER A 41 10.87 -2.34 -4.24
N LEU A 42 11.89 -3.17 -3.99
CA LEU A 42 13.21 -2.71 -3.60
C LEU A 42 13.86 -1.84 -4.67
N ARG A 43 13.59 -2.10 -5.97
CA ARG A 43 14.07 -1.26 -7.07
C ARG A 43 13.50 0.16 -6.97
N TYR A 44 12.21 0.28 -6.62
CA TYR A 44 11.59 1.59 -6.39
C TYR A 44 12.13 2.26 -5.13
N TYR A 45 12.32 1.50 -4.05
CA TYR A 45 12.91 2.03 -2.82
C TYR A 45 14.28 2.65 -3.06
N LEU A 46 15.14 1.99 -3.85
CA LEU A 46 16.43 2.52 -4.29
C LEU A 46 16.27 3.72 -5.23
N LYS A 47 15.33 3.68 -6.18
CA LYS A 47 15.06 4.78 -7.12
C LYS A 47 14.67 6.08 -6.40
N PHE A 48 13.93 5.97 -5.30
CA PHE A 48 13.51 7.09 -4.47
C PHE A 48 14.46 7.37 -3.30
N ASP A 49 15.63 6.74 -3.25
CA ASP A 49 16.66 6.92 -2.23
C ASP A 49 16.10 6.81 -0.79
N GLY A 50 15.19 5.87 -0.58
CA GLY A 50 14.54 5.63 0.72
C GLY A 50 13.60 6.73 1.21
N THR A 51 13.28 7.73 0.38
CA THR A 51 12.29 8.76 0.75
C THR A 51 10.87 8.20 0.83
N LEU A 52 10.58 7.14 0.07
CA LEU A 52 9.36 6.35 0.20
C LEU A 52 9.65 5.12 1.05
N SER A 53 8.70 4.73 1.91
CA SER A 53 8.84 3.47 2.63
C SER A 53 8.83 2.30 1.64
N LEU A 54 9.45 1.17 2.02
CA LEU A 54 9.36 -0.06 1.20
C LEU A 54 7.89 -0.46 1.00
N ALA A 55 7.11 -0.20 2.03
CA ALA A 55 5.69 -0.38 2.11
C ALA A 55 4.96 0.40 0.97
N ASP A 56 5.25 1.69 0.79
CA ASP A 56 4.71 2.50 -0.31
C ASP A 56 5.23 2.04 -1.68
N CYS A 57 6.49 1.61 -1.75
CA CYS A 57 7.06 1.02 -2.96
C CYS A 57 6.30 -0.24 -3.41
N THR A 58 5.75 -1.04 -2.48
CA THR A 58 4.89 -2.18 -2.82
C THR A 58 3.57 -1.75 -3.43
N ALA A 59 3.00 -0.63 -2.98
CA ALA A 59 1.80 -0.06 -3.59
C ALA A 59 2.10 0.40 -5.02
N ILE A 60 3.20 1.13 -5.22
CA ILE A 60 3.64 1.62 -6.55
C ILE A 60 3.85 0.45 -7.51
N HIS A 61 4.60 -0.57 -7.11
CA HIS A 61 4.84 -1.74 -7.96
C HIS A 61 3.52 -2.44 -8.32
N THR A 62 2.65 -2.69 -7.32
CA THR A 62 1.34 -3.30 -7.55
C THR A 62 0.50 -2.48 -8.54
N MET A 63 0.49 -1.17 -8.41
CA MET A 63 -0.24 -0.27 -9.32
C MET A 63 0.29 -0.35 -10.75
N LYS A 64 1.61 -0.35 -10.94
CA LYS A 64 2.23 -0.46 -12.27
C LYS A 64 1.94 -1.81 -12.92
N GLU A 65 2.09 -2.92 -12.19
CA GLU A 65 1.78 -4.27 -12.70
C GLU A 65 0.33 -4.42 -13.15
N ASN A 66 -0.60 -3.75 -12.46
CA ASN A 66 -2.04 -3.88 -12.70
C ASN A 66 -2.62 -2.72 -13.54
N ASN A 67 -1.78 -1.84 -14.10
CA ASN A 67 -2.20 -0.64 -14.86
C ASN A 67 -3.21 0.24 -14.09
N ILE A 68 -2.95 0.44 -12.78
CA ILE A 68 -3.72 1.33 -11.92
C ILE A 68 -2.99 2.68 -11.88
N PHE A 69 -3.72 3.76 -12.15
CA PHE A 69 -3.15 5.11 -12.27
C PHE A 69 -3.63 6.08 -11.21
N GLU A 70 -4.58 5.68 -10.37
CA GLU A 70 -5.18 6.52 -9.33
C GLU A 70 -5.03 5.86 -7.96
N ILE A 71 -4.73 6.67 -6.95
CA ILE A 71 -4.61 6.21 -5.56
C ILE A 71 -5.38 7.11 -4.60
N VAL A 72 -6.09 6.48 -3.67
CA VAL A 72 -6.65 7.16 -2.48
C VAL A 72 -5.61 7.01 -1.36
N SER A 73 -4.93 8.10 -1.03
CA SER A 73 -3.98 8.18 0.07
C SER A 73 -3.96 9.58 0.68
N PHE A 74 -3.77 9.67 1.99
CA PHE A 74 -3.52 10.95 2.67
C PHE A 74 -2.04 11.32 2.70
N ASP A 75 -1.18 10.45 2.16
CA ASP A 75 0.26 10.64 2.09
C ASP A 75 0.62 11.37 0.79
N ASP A 76 1.25 12.53 0.90
CA ASP A 76 1.66 13.37 -0.23
C ASP A 76 2.93 12.85 -0.92
N ASP A 77 3.60 11.86 -0.33
CA ASP A 77 4.75 11.20 -0.91
C ASP A 77 4.44 10.55 -2.28
N PHE A 78 3.19 10.15 -2.52
CA PHE A 78 2.75 9.61 -3.81
C PHE A 78 2.73 10.66 -4.93
N ASP A 79 2.70 11.96 -4.62
CA ASP A 79 2.70 13.03 -5.62
C ASP A 79 4.05 13.12 -6.37
N LYS A 80 5.10 12.50 -5.80
CA LYS A 80 6.44 12.38 -6.41
C LYS A 80 6.49 11.26 -7.47
N VAL A 81 5.46 10.42 -7.57
CA VAL A 81 5.47 9.21 -8.41
C VAL A 81 4.84 9.47 -9.76
N GLY A 82 5.68 9.52 -10.80
CA GLY A 82 5.22 9.73 -12.18
C GLY A 82 4.20 8.68 -12.66
N GLY A 83 3.09 9.18 -13.20
CA GLY A 83 2.00 8.35 -13.75
C GLY A 83 1.11 7.71 -12.68
N ILE A 84 1.10 8.26 -11.47
CA ILE A 84 0.10 8.01 -10.43
C ILE A 84 -0.53 9.35 -10.06
N LEU A 85 -1.86 9.38 -9.96
CA LEU A 85 -2.65 10.52 -9.52
C LEU A 85 -3.24 10.23 -8.15
N ARG A 86 -2.90 11.05 -7.15
CA ARG A 86 -3.57 11.02 -5.85
C ARG A 86 -4.88 11.79 -5.93
N ILE A 87 -5.99 11.16 -5.54
CA ILE A 87 -7.35 11.73 -5.71
C ILE A 87 -7.98 12.25 -4.40
N CYS A 88 -7.20 12.42 -3.33
CA CYS A 88 -7.64 12.95 -2.04
C CYS A 88 -6.56 13.76 -1.32
#